data_AF-A0A2V7YN24-F1
#
_entry.id   AF-A0A2V7YN24-F1
#
_cell.length_a   1.000
_cell.length_b   1.000
_cell.length_c   1.000
_cell.angle_alpha   90.00
_cell.angle_beta   90.00
_cell.angle_gamma   90.00
#
_symmetry.space_group_name_H-M   'P 1'
#
loop_
_entity.id
_entity.type
_entity.pdbx_description
1 polymer ?
#
loop_
_entity_poly.entity_id
_entity_poly.type
_entity_poly.pdbx_seq_one_letter_code
_entity_poly.pdbx_strand_id
1 'polypeptide(L)'
;MGVVADVRDLGLEAPPEPEIYLPFEQSPVSYINLVARVAGDPGRLAAPVRNTLRGLDKGLPLPDVAPMRSVLAASIAQRRFILLLLALFAAIALALAAVGVYGVISYAVSRRTHEIGIRMALGARRADVLRLVIGRSLGLTACGVGAGLASALLLSGLMASLLYGVPPTDLPTFAGVALLLSGVGALASYLPARRAMAVDPGVALRGE
;
A
#
# COMPACT_ATOMS: atom_id res chain seq x y z
N MET A 1 -41.59 19.82 -1.69
CA MET A 1 -40.12 19.97 -1.62
C MET A 1 -39.65 19.16 -0.43
N GLY A 2 -38.68 18.27 -0.63
CA GLY A 2 -38.10 17.45 0.43
C GLY A 2 -36.59 17.43 0.26
N VAL A 3 -35.86 17.23 1.36
CA VAL A 3 -34.41 17.09 1.36
C VAL A 3 -34.09 15.61 1.61
N VAL A 4 -33.25 15.04 0.74
CA VAL A 4 -32.75 13.67 0.87
C VAL A 4 -31.29 13.69 1.35
N ALA A 5 -30.81 12.57 1.86
CA ALA A 5 -29.40 12.43 2.24
C ALA A 5 -28.49 12.45 1.00
N ASP A 6 -27.23 12.83 1.20
CA ASP A 6 -26.24 12.92 0.14
C ASP A 6 -26.05 11.60 -0.62
N VAL A 7 -25.89 11.71 -1.94
CA VAL A 7 -25.60 10.60 -2.84
C VAL A 7 -24.24 10.84 -3.52
N ARG A 8 -23.43 9.79 -3.64
CA ARG A 8 -22.13 9.84 -4.32
C ARG A 8 -22.22 9.20 -5.70
N ASP A 9 -22.67 9.98 -6.68
CA ASP A 9 -22.78 9.58 -8.09
C ASP A 9 -21.40 9.51 -8.77
N LEU A 10 -20.60 10.56 -8.63
CA LEU A 10 -19.34 10.77 -9.35
C LEU A 10 -18.15 9.95 -8.80
N GLY A 11 -18.42 8.97 -7.93
CA GLY A 11 -17.42 8.12 -7.30
C GLY A 11 -17.35 8.31 -5.78
N LEU A 12 -16.74 7.31 -5.12
CA LEU A 12 -16.70 7.26 -3.65
C LEU A 12 -15.75 8.29 -3.02
N GLU A 13 -14.85 8.88 -3.80
CA GLU A 13 -13.79 9.79 -3.32
C GLU A 13 -14.15 11.26 -3.46
N ALA A 14 -15.04 11.59 -4.41
CA ALA A 14 -15.50 12.95 -4.60
C ALA A 14 -16.48 13.34 -3.48
N PRO A 15 -16.44 14.59 -3.00
CA PRO A 15 -17.51 15.10 -2.17
C PRO A 15 -18.83 15.05 -2.96
N PRO A 16 -19.97 14.78 -2.29
CA PRO A 16 -21.26 14.88 -2.95
C PRO A 16 -21.47 16.30 -3.45
N GLU A 17 -21.79 16.43 -4.73
CA GLU A 17 -22.11 17.73 -5.34
C GLU A 17 -23.60 18.06 -5.13
N PRO A 18 -23.99 19.34 -5.17
CA PRO A 18 -25.40 19.73 -5.09
C PRO A 18 -26.22 19.09 -6.22
N GLU A 19 -27.17 18.23 -5.86
CA GLU A 19 -28.05 17.54 -6.80
C GLU A 19 -29.51 17.88 -6.51
N ILE A 20 -30.31 18.02 -7.57
CA ILE A 20 -31.77 18.22 -7.47
C ILE A 20 -32.49 17.10 -8.23
N TYR A 21 -33.50 16.52 -7.59
CA TYR A 21 -34.36 15.52 -8.21
C TYR A 21 -35.60 16.19 -8.78
N LEU A 22 -35.75 16.13 -10.10
CA LEU A 22 -36.91 16.67 -10.82
C LEU A 22 -37.68 15.55 -11.52
N PRO A 23 -39.01 15.64 -11.64
CA PRO A 23 -39.79 14.72 -12.47
C PRO A 23 -39.31 14.76 -13.91
N PHE A 24 -39.12 13.59 -14.54
CA PHE A 24 -38.66 13.48 -15.91
C PHE A 24 -39.50 14.29 -16.91
N GLU A 25 -40.82 14.30 -16.72
CA GLU A 25 -41.77 15.09 -17.54
C GLU A 25 -41.51 16.60 -17.51
N GLN A 26 -40.89 17.12 -16.43
CA GLN A 26 -40.57 18.54 -16.28
C GLN A 26 -39.21 18.92 -16.84
N SER A 27 -38.27 17.96 -16.91
CA SER A 27 -36.93 18.16 -17.46
C SER A 27 -36.47 16.91 -18.19
N PRO A 28 -36.93 16.71 -19.45
CA PRO A 28 -36.52 15.56 -20.24
C PRO A 28 -35.04 15.65 -20.62
N VAL A 29 -34.29 14.58 -20.39
CA VAL A 29 -32.89 14.45 -20.77
C VAL A 29 -32.73 13.47 -21.94
N SER A 30 -31.75 13.71 -22.81
CA SER A 30 -31.51 12.89 -24.01
C SER A 30 -30.92 11.50 -23.71
N TYR A 31 -30.49 11.26 -22.47
CA TYR A 31 -29.98 9.97 -22.01
C TYR A 31 -30.65 9.61 -20.67
N ILE A 32 -31.09 8.36 -20.53
CA ILE A 32 -31.80 7.87 -19.35
C ILE A 32 -31.14 6.59 -18.88
N ASN A 33 -30.78 6.55 -17.59
CA ASN A 33 -30.43 5.31 -16.91
C ASN A 33 -31.66 4.82 -16.14
N LEU A 34 -32.11 3.61 -16.45
CA LEU A 34 -33.23 2.99 -15.75
C LEU A 34 -32.71 2.20 -14.54
N VAL A 35 -33.10 2.61 -13.35
CA VAL A 35 -32.79 1.88 -12.11
C VAL A 35 -34.07 1.28 -11.54
N ALA A 36 -34.09 -0.03 -11.37
CA ALA A 36 -35.22 -0.76 -10.80
C ALA A 36 -34.83 -1.45 -9.50
N ARG A 37 -35.63 -1.25 -8.45
CA ARG A 37 -35.54 -2.02 -7.21
C ARG A 37 -36.40 -3.28 -7.35
N VAL A 38 -35.81 -4.42 -7.06
CA VAL A 38 -36.43 -5.74 -7.29
C VAL A 38 -36.36 -6.57 -6.01
N ALA A 39 -37.43 -7.30 -5.70
CA ALA A 39 -37.39 -8.37 -4.70
C ALA A 39 -36.86 -9.67 -5.32
N GLY A 40 -35.76 -10.22 -4.80
CA GLY A 40 -35.13 -11.45 -5.30
C GLY A 40 -33.79 -11.22 -6.01
N ASP A 41 -33.36 -12.16 -6.86
CA ASP A 41 -32.09 -12.07 -7.58
C ASP A 41 -32.20 -11.15 -8.81
N PRO A 42 -31.52 -9.98 -8.83
CA PRO A 42 -31.55 -9.06 -9.96
C PRO A 42 -30.99 -9.67 -11.25
N GLY A 43 -30.08 -10.65 -11.14
CA GLY A 43 -29.47 -11.31 -12.30
C GLY A 43 -30.49 -12.04 -13.18
N ARG A 44 -31.61 -12.50 -12.60
CA ARG A 44 -32.67 -13.21 -13.33
C ARG A 44 -33.53 -12.29 -14.19
N LEU A 45 -33.49 -10.98 -13.97
CA LEU A 45 -34.27 -10.01 -14.74
C LEU A 45 -33.53 -9.44 -15.95
N ALA A 46 -32.22 -9.65 -16.05
CA ALA A 46 -31.43 -9.13 -17.17
C ALA A 46 -31.95 -9.64 -18.53
N ALA A 47 -32.23 -10.93 -18.65
CA ALA A 47 -32.74 -11.50 -19.90
C ALA A 47 -34.19 -11.08 -20.22
N PRO A 48 -35.16 -11.17 -19.28
CA PRO A 48 -36.51 -10.65 -19.50
C PRO A 48 -36.56 -9.18 -19.91
N VAL A 49 -35.85 -8.30 -19.21
CA VAL A 49 -35.82 -6.86 -19.51
C VAL A 49 -35.25 -6.61 -20.91
N ARG A 50 -34.15 -7.28 -21.25
CA ARG A 50 -33.52 -7.18 -22.57
C ARG A 50 -34.46 -7.61 -23.69
N ASN A 51 -35.24 -8.67 -23.47
CA ASN A 51 -36.22 -9.15 -24.45
C ASN A 51 -37.37 -8.17 -24.64
N THR A 52 -37.88 -7.57 -23.56
CA THR A 52 -38.93 -6.53 -23.65
C THR A 52 -38.43 -5.29 -24.39
N LEU A 53 -37.21 -4.81 -24.09
CA LEU A 53 -36.62 -3.67 -24.78
C LEU A 53 -36.45 -3.92 -26.28
N ARG A 54 -36.00 -5.12 -26.68
CA ARG A 54 -35.92 -5.53 -28.09
C ARG A 54 -37.28 -5.56 -28.79
N GLY A 55 -38.34 -5.88 -28.05
CA GLY A 55 -39.70 -5.90 -28.56
C GLY A 55 -40.27 -4.50 -28.80
N LEU A 56 -39.86 -3.52 -27.99
CA LEU A 56 -40.28 -2.13 -28.11
C LEU A 56 -39.58 -1.43 -29.28
N ASP A 57 -38.26 -1.52 -29.34
CA ASP A 57 -37.47 -0.90 -30.41
C ASP A 57 -36.14 -1.66 -30.60
N LYS A 58 -35.92 -2.15 -31.82
CA LYS A 58 -34.71 -2.90 -32.20
C LYS A 58 -33.51 -1.98 -32.43
N GLY A 59 -33.71 -0.68 -32.61
CA GLY A 59 -32.67 0.33 -32.77
C GLY A 59 -32.07 0.81 -31.45
N LEU A 60 -32.68 0.47 -30.30
CA LEU A 60 -32.13 0.84 -28.99
C LEU A 60 -30.83 0.07 -28.71
N PRO A 61 -29.76 0.75 -28.28
CA PRO A 61 -28.56 0.09 -27.76
C PRO A 61 -28.99 -0.81 -26.62
N LEU A 62 -28.68 -2.11 -26.68
CA LEU A 62 -29.03 -3.02 -25.60
C LEU A 62 -28.23 -2.61 -24.37
N PRO A 63 -28.86 -2.03 -23.33
CA PRO A 63 -28.10 -1.56 -22.19
C PRO A 63 -27.48 -2.75 -21.47
N ASP A 64 -26.33 -2.52 -20.84
CA ASP A 64 -25.69 -3.53 -20.02
C ASP A 64 -26.49 -3.68 -18.72
N VAL A 65 -27.49 -4.59 -18.74
CA VAL A 65 -28.35 -4.83 -17.59
C VAL A 65 -27.54 -5.58 -16.53
N ALA A 66 -27.01 -4.81 -15.58
CA ALA A 66 -26.14 -5.30 -14.54
C ALA A 66 -26.76 -5.08 -13.15
N PRO A 67 -26.63 -6.04 -12.21
CA PRO A 67 -26.92 -5.79 -10.81
C PRO A 67 -26.11 -4.60 -10.28
N MET A 68 -26.69 -3.75 -9.42
CA MET A 68 -25.97 -2.60 -8.84
C MET A 68 -24.65 -3.02 -8.13
N ARG A 69 -24.63 -4.24 -7.55
CA ARG A 69 -23.41 -4.82 -6.96
C ARG A 69 -22.24 -4.99 -7.94
N SER A 70 -22.50 -5.34 -9.20
CA SER A 70 -21.44 -5.52 -10.19
C SER A 70 -20.94 -4.18 -10.74
N VAL A 71 -21.83 -3.18 -10.82
CA VAL A 71 -21.45 -1.81 -11.16
C VAL A 71 -20.51 -1.24 -10.09
N LEU A 72 -20.85 -1.43 -8.81
CA LEU A 72 -19.99 -1.05 -7.70
C LEU A 72 -18.67 -1.85 -7.66
N ALA A 73 -18.70 -3.14 -7.99
CA ALA A 73 -17.49 -3.94 -8.06
C ALA A 73 -16.56 -3.47 -9.19
N ALA A 74 -17.12 -3.11 -10.35
CA ALA A 74 -16.37 -2.61 -11.49
C ALA A 74 -15.73 -1.23 -11.20
N SER A 75 -16.43 -0.34 -10.47
CA SER A 75 -15.87 0.97 -10.11
C SER A 75 -14.65 0.88 -9.19
N ILE A 76 -14.54 -0.19 -8.39
CA ILE A 76 -13.41 -0.42 -7.47
C ILE A 76 -12.33 -1.32 -8.10
N ALA A 77 -12.65 -2.08 -9.16
CA ALA A 77 -11.76 -3.09 -9.75
C ALA A 77 -10.44 -2.49 -10.27
N GLN A 78 -10.50 -1.40 -11.03
CA GLN A 78 -9.30 -0.72 -11.55
C GLN A 78 -8.40 -0.21 -10.42
N ARG A 79 -9.01 0.36 -9.37
CA ARG A 79 -8.28 0.83 -8.19
C ARG A 79 -7.57 -0.32 -7.48
N ARG A 80 -8.27 -1.44 -7.27
CA ARG A 80 -7.70 -2.64 -6.63
C ARG A 80 -6.52 -3.19 -7.43
N PHE A 81 -6.60 -3.18 -8.76
CA PHE A 81 -5.51 -3.63 -9.62
C PHE A 81 -4.25 -2.76 -9.45
N ILE A 82 -4.39 -1.43 -9.47
CA ILE A 82 -3.27 -0.50 -9.27
C ILE A 82 -2.66 -0.67 -7.87
N LEU A 83 -3.49 -0.79 -6.84
CA LEU A 83 -3.03 -1.01 -5.46
C LEU A 83 -2.28 -2.33 -5.30
N LEU A 84 -2.72 -3.41 -5.96
CA LEU A 84 -2.03 -4.69 -5.95
C LEU A 84 -0.66 -4.61 -6.64
N LEU A 85 -0.58 -3.91 -7.78
CA LEU A 85 0.69 -3.71 -8.48
C LEU A 85 1.67 -2.87 -7.64
N LEU A 86 1.19 -1.79 -7.03
CA LEU A 86 1.99 -0.96 -6.13
C LEU A 86 2.46 -1.75 -4.90
N ALA A 87 1.59 -2.58 -4.31
CA ALA A 87 1.95 -3.46 -3.20
C ALA A 87 3.02 -4.48 -3.60
N LEU A 88 2.94 -5.04 -4.81
CA LEU A 88 3.96 -5.95 -5.33
C LEU A 88 5.31 -5.23 -5.50
N PHE A 89 5.34 -4.05 -6.11
CA PHE A 89 6.57 -3.28 -6.26
C PHE A 89 7.15 -2.85 -4.91
N ALA A 90 6.31 -2.44 -3.97
CA ALA A 90 6.74 -2.13 -2.62
C ALA A 90 7.36 -3.34 -1.92
N ALA A 91 6.77 -4.54 -2.07
CA ALA A 91 7.33 -5.77 -1.52
C ALA A 91 8.69 -6.13 -2.13
N ILE A 92 8.85 -5.98 -3.45
CA ILE A 92 10.12 -6.20 -4.14
C ILE A 92 11.18 -5.20 -3.67
N ALA A 93 10.84 -3.91 -3.62
CA ALA A 93 11.74 -2.86 -3.14
C ALA A 93 12.17 -3.11 -1.69
N LEU A 94 11.25 -3.55 -0.83
CA LEU A 94 11.52 -3.92 0.55
C LEU A 94 12.48 -5.12 0.65
N ALA A 95 12.28 -6.14 -0.18
CA ALA A 95 13.17 -7.30 -0.25
C ALA A 95 14.58 -6.90 -0.71
N LEU A 96 14.68 -6.07 -1.75
CA LEU A 96 15.95 -5.54 -2.24
C LEU A 96 16.67 -4.69 -1.18
N ALA A 97 15.92 -3.84 -0.47
CA ALA A 97 16.47 -3.06 0.63
C ALA A 97 16.99 -3.96 1.76
N ALA A 98 16.24 -5.00 2.14
CA ALA A 98 16.67 -5.96 3.15
C ALA A 98 17.95 -6.70 2.74
N VAL A 99 18.04 -7.15 1.49
CA VAL A 99 19.25 -7.79 0.93
C VAL A 99 20.43 -6.82 0.91
N GLY A 100 20.22 -5.56 0.52
CA GLY A 100 21.25 -4.52 0.53
C GLY A 100 21.78 -4.23 1.93
N VAL A 101 20.89 -4.06 2.91
CA VAL A 101 21.24 -3.88 4.33
C VAL A 101 22.02 -5.08 4.86
N TYR A 102 21.56 -6.30 4.56
CA TYR A 102 22.27 -7.52 4.91
C TYR A 102 23.69 -7.54 4.31
N GLY A 103 23.83 -7.22 3.02
CA GLY A 103 25.11 -7.20 2.33
C GLY A 103 26.10 -6.20 2.92
N VAL A 104 25.66 -4.95 3.13
CA VAL A 104 26.49 -3.89 3.73
C VAL A 104 26.92 -4.26 5.15
N ILE A 105 26.02 -4.79 5.98
CA ILE A 105 26.33 -5.18 7.35
C ILE A 105 27.24 -6.40 7.39
N SER A 106 26.94 -7.44 6.59
CA SER A 106 27.78 -8.63 6.48
C SER A 106 29.19 -8.28 6.04
N TYR A 107 29.34 -7.36 5.09
CA TYR A 107 30.63 -6.86 4.64
C TYR A 107 31.37 -6.09 5.75
N ALA A 108 30.67 -5.19 6.44
CA ALA A 108 31.25 -4.41 7.55
C ALA A 108 31.70 -5.29 8.72
N VAL A 109 30.94 -6.35 9.02
CA VAL A 109 31.31 -7.38 10.01
C VAL A 109 32.53 -8.15 9.53
N SER A 110 32.55 -8.62 8.28
CA SER A 110 33.66 -9.41 7.73
C SER A 110 34.99 -8.64 7.74
N ARG A 111 34.97 -7.32 7.51
CA ARG A 111 36.18 -6.48 7.62
C ARG A 111 36.64 -6.27 9.07
N ARG A 112 35.74 -6.38 10.05
CA ARG A 112 36.03 -6.15 11.48
C ARG A 112 36.21 -7.45 12.26
N THR A 113 36.12 -8.61 11.62
CA THR A 113 36.22 -9.93 12.27
C THR A 113 37.52 -10.09 13.04
N HIS A 114 38.63 -9.53 12.55
CA HIS A 114 39.94 -9.60 13.21
C HIS A 114 39.97 -8.77 14.52
N GLU A 115 39.47 -7.53 14.50
CA GLU A 115 39.33 -6.70 15.71
C GLU A 115 38.35 -7.31 16.73
N ILE A 116 37.25 -7.89 16.24
CA ILE A 116 36.24 -8.57 17.05
C ILE A 116 36.85 -9.82 17.71
N GLY A 117 37.65 -10.59 16.97
CA GLY A 117 38.38 -11.76 17.47
C GLY A 117 39.38 -11.40 18.56
N ILE A 118 40.16 -10.32 18.37
CA ILE A 118 41.10 -9.82 19.38
C ILE A 118 40.36 -9.35 20.65
N ARG A 119 39.26 -8.60 20.52
CA ARG A 119 38.44 -8.19 21.67
C ARG A 119 37.84 -9.37 22.43
N MET A 120 37.36 -10.39 21.71
CA MET A 120 36.85 -11.61 22.31
C MET A 120 37.94 -12.40 23.05
N ALA A 121 39.16 -12.48 22.49
CA ALA A 121 40.31 -13.11 23.14
C ALA A 121 40.76 -12.36 24.41
N LEU A 122 40.55 -11.03 24.45
CA LEU A 122 40.75 -10.19 25.64
C LEU A 122 39.59 -10.23 26.64
N GLY A 123 38.56 -11.06 26.41
CA GLY A 123 37.44 -11.28 27.35
C GLY A 123 36.18 -10.45 27.09
N ALA A 124 36.07 -9.76 25.95
CA ALA A 124 34.84 -9.04 25.60
C ALA A 124 33.65 -9.99 25.43
N ARG A 125 32.47 -9.60 25.93
CA ARG A 125 31.27 -10.43 25.85
C ARG A 125 30.69 -10.35 24.43
N ARG A 126 30.15 -11.47 23.92
CA ARG A 126 29.43 -11.54 22.63
C ARG A 126 28.30 -10.49 22.53
N ALA A 127 27.71 -10.12 23.66
CA ALA A 127 26.70 -9.06 23.76
C ALA A 127 27.22 -7.65 23.39
N ASP A 128 28.49 -7.33 23.65
CA ASP A 128 29.07 -6.02 23.35
C ASP A 128 29.27 -5.83 21.83
N VAL A 129 29.67 -6.91 21.15
CA VAL A 129 29.78 -6.97 19.69
C VAL A 129 28.40 -6.87 19.05
N LEU A 130 27.42 -7.60 19.57
CA LEU A 130 26.04 -7.53 19.11
C LEU A 130 25.47 -6.11 19.21
N ARG A 131 25.67 -5.45 20.37
CA ARG A 131 25.17 -4.10 20.63
C ARG A 131 25.82 -3.07 19.71
N LEU A 132 27.11 -3.24 19.38
CA LEU A 132 27.82 -2.38 18.44
C LEU A 132 27.26 -2.51 17.00
N VAL A 133 27.05 -3.74 16.53
CA VAL A 133 26.55 -4.01 15.17
C VAL A 133 25.10 -3.58 15.03
N ILE A 134 24.23 -3.95 15.98
CA ILE A 134 22.82 -3.56 15.99
C ILE A 134 22.66 -2.05 16.19
N GLY A 135 23.45 -1.41 17.06
CA GLY A 135 23.38 0.04 17.26
C GLY A 135 23.71 0.81 15.98
N ARG A 136 24.70 0.34 15.21
CA ARG A 136 25.07 0.96 13.93
C ARG A 136 24.04 0.70 12.84
N SER A 137 23.45 -0.49 12.80
CA SER A 137 22.35 -0.78 11.85
C SER A 137 21.12 0.05 12.17
N LEU A 138 20.72 0.13 13.44
CA LEU A 138 19.59 0.94 13.89
C LEU A 138 19.78 2.42 13.57
N GLY A 139 20.99 2.97 13.73
CA GLY A 139 21.29 4.35 13.34
C GLY A 139 21.08 4.60 11.84
N LEU A 140 21.60 3.71 10.99
CA LEU A 140 21.40 3.79 9.53
C LEU A 140 19.93 3.64 9.15
N THR A 141 19.22 2.69 9.78
CA THR A 141 17.78 2.49 9.56
C THR A 141 16.98 3.72 10.00
N ALA A 142 17.28 4.31 11.16
CA ALA A 142 16.60 5.50 11.64
C ALA A 142 16.82 6.71 10.72
N CYS A 143 18.04 6.92 10.22
CA CYS A 143 18.31 7.97 9.22
C CYS A 143 17.53 7.72 7.93
N GLY A 144 17.51 6.49 7.43
CA GLY A 144 16.75 6.12 6.24
C GLY A 144 15.25 6.32 6.40
N VAL A 145 14.67 5.89 7.53
CA VAL A 145 13.26 6.09 7.86
C VAL A 145 12.95 7.58 8.00
N GLY A 146 13.78 8.34 8.71
CA GLY A 146 13.60 9.78 8.87
C GLY A 146 13.64 10.53 7.55
N ALA A 147 14.62 10.23 6.69
CA ALA A 147 14.71 10.82 5.35
C ALA A 147 13.51 10.42 4.47
N GLY A 148 13.12 9.15 4.50
CA GLY A 148 11.96 8.65 3.75
C GLY A 148 10.65 9.30 4.18
N LEU A 149 10.43 9.46 5.49
CA LEU A 149 9.27 10.15 6.04
C LEU A 149 9.26 11.63 5.62
N ALA A 150 10.39 12.32 5.72
CA ALA A 150 10.50 13.71 5.30
C ALA A 150 10.21 13.88 3.81
N SER A 151 10.79 13.03 2.94
CA SER A 151 10.49 13.01 1.51
C SER A 151 9.02 12.70 1.23
N ALA A 152 8.43 11.73 1.92
CA ALA A 152 7.03 11.37 1.75
C ALA A 152 6.07 12.51 2.14
N LEU A 153 6.35 13.24 3.21
CA LEU A 153 5.57 14.42 3.63
C LEU A 153 5.70 15.58 2.64
N LEU A 154 6.90 15.80 2.10
CA LEU A 154 7.14 16.81 1.07
C LEU A 154 6.38 16.49 -0.22
N LEU A 155 6.43 15.23 -0.67
CA LEU A 155 5.71 14.79 -1.86
C LEU A 155 4.21 14.77 -1.64
N SER A 156 3.72 14.38 -0.46
CA SER A 156 2.28 14.42 -0.16
C SER A 156 1.76 15.86 -0.16
N GLY A 157 2.53 16.81 0.38
CA GLY A 157 2.22 18.23 0.30
C GLY A 157 2.14 18.76 -1.14
N LEU A 158 3.11 18.40 -1.98
CA LEU A 158 3.11 18.74 -3.41
C LEU A 158 1.93 18.11 -4.17
N MET A 159 1.58 16.86 -3.84
CA MET A 159 0.42 16.19 -4.45
C MET A 159 -0.88 16.88 -4.02
N ALA A 160 -1.02 17.25 -2.74
CA ALA A 160 -2.19 17.97 -2.25
C ALA A 160 -2.34 19.35 -2.90
N SER A 161 -1.24 20.00 -3.32
CA SER A 161 -1.32 21.27 -4.06
C SER A 161 -1.67 21.11 -5.54
N LEU A 162 -1.55 19.90 -6.09
CA LEU A 162 -1.83 19.58 -7.50
C LEU A 162 -3.16 18.84 -7.70
N LEU A 163 -3.65 18.13 -6.67
CA LEU A 163 -4.82 17.26 -6.72
C LEU A 163 -5.82 17.62 -5.62
N TYR A 164 -7.03 17.98 -6.02
CA TYR A 164 -8.12 18.31 -5.09
C TYR A 164 -8.58 17.07 -4.31
N GLY A 165 -8.70 17.17 -2.99
CA GLY A 165 -9.29 16.12 -2.14
C GLY A 165 -8.33 15.05 -1.59
N VAL A 166 -7.01 15.21 -1.72
CA VAL A 166 -6.05 14.31 -1.04
C VAL A 166 -5.82 14.80 0.39
N PRO A 167 -6.23 14.05 1.43
CA PRO A 167 -5.94 14.43 2.81
C PRO A 167 -4.42 14.45 3.02
N PRO A 168 -3.86 15.53 3.59
CA PRO A 168 -2.41 15.79 3.54
C PRO A 168 -1.56 14.78 4.31
N THR A 169 -2.13 14.05 5.28
CA THR A 169 -1.37 13.15 6.15
C THR A 169 -2.28 12.16 6.88
N ASP A 170 -2.11 10.87 6.59
CA ASP A 170 -2.78 9.81 7.32
C ASP A 170 -1.81 9.22 8.37
N LEU A 171 -1.83 9.80 9.58
CA LEU A 171 -0.92 9.46 10.68
C LEU A 171 -0.78 7.94 10.97
N PRO A 172 -1.86 7.13 11.00
CA PRO A 172 -1.72 5.69 11.24
C PRO A 172 -0.93 4.99 10.13
N THR A 173 -1.06 5.42 8.88
CA THR A 173 -0.32 4.87 7.74
C THR A 173 1.17 5.17 7.87
N PHE A 174 1.53 6.42 8.17
CA PHE A 174 2.93 6.80 8.38
C PHE A 174 3.57 6.05 9.56
N ALA A 175 2.85 5.92 10.68
CA ALA A 175 3.32 5.17 11.84
C ALA A 175 3.50 3.68 11.51
N GLY A 176 2.54 3.08 10.80
CA GLY A 176 2.60 1.69 10.36
C GLY A 176 3.80 1.41 9.43
N VAL A 177 4.04 2.29 8.46
CA VAL A 177 5.19 2.19 7.55
C VAL A 177 6.51 2.33 8.31
N ALA A 178 6.63 3.30 9.22
CA ALA A 178 7.83 3.49 10.03
C ALA A 178 8.16 2.25 10.88
N LEU A 179 7.14 1.66 11.53
CA LEU A 179 7.28 0.42 12.31
C LEU A 179 7.69 -0.76 11.43
N LEU A 180 7.06 -0.93 10.27
CA LEU A 180 7.35 -2.01 9.34
C LEU A 180 8.78 -1.93 8.81
N LEU A 181 9.22 -0.76 8.35
CA LEU A 181 10.58 -0.55 7.85
C LEU A 181 11.63 -0.75 8.95
N SER A 182 11.34 -0.27 10.16
CA SER A 182 12.21 -0.49 11.33
C SER A 182 12.33 -1.97 11.67
N GLY A 183 11.23 -2.71 11.66
CA GLY A 183 11.20 -4.16 11.87
C GLY A 183 12.01 -4.93 10.83
N VAL A 184 11.87 -4.56 9.55
CA VAL A 184 12.64 -5.17 8.45
C VAL A 184 14.12 -4.88 8.58
N GLY A 185 14.51 -3.64 8.90
CA GLY A 185 15.91 -3.29 9.15
C GLY A 185 16.51 -4.06 10.33
N ALA A 186 15.75 -4.22 11.41
CA ALA A 186 16.16 -5.02 12.57
C ALA A 186 16.35 -6.50 12.20
N LEU A 187 15.39 -7.10 11.48
CA LEU A 187 15.47 -8.50 11.04
C LEU A 187 16.63 -8.74 10.07
N ALA A 188 16.80 -7.87 9.07
CA ALA A 188 17.88 -7.96 8.08
C ALA A 188 19.28 -7.82 8.72
N SER A 189 19.40 -7.01 9.77
CA SER A 189 20.66 -6.82 10.50
C SER A 189 20.94 -7.87 11.58
N TYR A 190 19.91 -8.54 12.10
CA TYR A 190 20.05 -9.56 13.14
C TYR A 190 20.79 -10.81 12.67
N LEU A 191 20.51 -11.30 11.45
CA LEU A 191 21.16 -12.49 10.89
C LEU A 191 22.70 -12.37 10.79
N PRO A 192 23.27 -11.32 10.16
CA PRO A 192 24.72 -11.17 10.06
C PRO A 192 25.36 -10.86 11.42
N ALA A 193 24.66 -10.15 12.32
CA ALA A 193 25.13 -9.95 13.68
C ALA A 193 25.21 -11.27 14.47
N ARG A 194 24.24 -12.17 14.29
CA ARG A 194 24.27 -13.53 14.86
C ARG A 194 25.39 -14.38 14.26
N ARG A 195 25.63 -14.29 12.95
CA ARG A 195 26.79 -14.95 12.32
C ARG A 195 28.12 -14.46 12.89
N ALA A 196 28.28 -13.17 13.15
CA ALA A 196 29.48 -12.61 13.78
C ALA A 196 29.79 -13.24 15.15
N MET A 197 28.75 -13.53 15.94
CA MET A 197 28.88 -14.16 17.26
C MET A 197 29.20 -15.66 17.21
N ALA A 198 28.92 -16.32 16.08
CA ALA A 198 29.16 -17.74 15.86
C ALA A 198 30.56 -18.04 15.32
N VAL A 199 31.34 -17.01 14.98
CA VAL A 199 32.74 -17.18 14.60
C VAL A 199 33.53 -17.61 15.84
N ASP A 200 34.04 -18.83 15.80
CA ASP A 200 34.79 -19.45 16.90
C ASP A 200 36.17 -18.78 17.03
N PRO A 201 36.54 -18.21 18.20
CA PRO A 201 37.81 -17.50 18.38
C PRO A 201 39.04 -18.36 18.08
N GLY A 202 38.92 -19.69 18.13
CA GLY A 202 40.00 -20.63 17.76
C GLY A 202 40.33 -20.66 16.27
N VAL A 203 39.40 -20.27 15.38
CA VAL A 203 39.62 -20.25 13.92
C VAL A 203 40.25 -18.92 13.48
N ALA A 204 39.98 -17.82 14.18
CA ALA A 204 40.54 -16.50 13.88
C ALA A 204 42.06 -16.39 14.07
N LEU A 205 42.66 -17.31 14.85
CA LEU A 205 44.12 -17.41 15.07
C LEU A 205 44.82 -18.40 14.10
N ARG A 206 44.07 -19.13 13.26
CA ARG A 206 44.60 -20.10 12.29
C ARG A 206 44.36 -19.72 10.82
N GLY A 207 43.67 -18.61 10.57
CA GLY A 207 43.53 -18.06 9.23
C GLY A 207 44.74 -17.20 8.88
N GLU A 208 45.65 -17.78 8.10
CA GLU A 208 46.51 -17.02 7.17
C GLU A 208 45.66 -16.31 6.10
#